data_AF-A0A1A8F241-F1
#
_entry.id   AF-A0A1A8F241-F1
#
_cell.length_a   1.000
_cell.length_b   1.000
_cell.length_c   1.000
_cell.angle_alpha   90.00
_cell.angle_beta   90.00
_cell.angle_gamma   90.00
#
_symmetry.space_group_name_H-M   'P 1'
#
loop_
_entity.id
_entity.type
_entity.pdbx_description
1 polymer ?
#
loop_
_entity_poly.entity_id
_entity_poly.type
_entity_poly.pdbx_seq_one_letter_code
_entity_poly.pdbx_strand_id
1 'polypeptide(L)'
;PRASPLLVPDTHLYSLPKAYILTCEYDVLRDDGMMYATRLRAAGVEVTHEHYDTGFHGALMFTVWPTDFLIARRMTANYIKWLKENL
;
A
#
# COMPACT_ATOMS: atom_id res chain seq x y z
N PRO A 1 16.77 -10.45 1.36
CA PRO A 1 17.12 -9.19 0.65
C PRO A 1 16.56 -7.96 1.39
N ARG A 2 17.43 -7.04 1.81
CA ARG A 2 17.03 -5.87 2.62
C ARG A 2 16.56 -4.66 1.80
N ALA A 3 16.95 -4.59 0.53
CA ALA A 3 16.60 -3.47 -0.37
C ALA A 3 15.36 -3.75 -1.22
N SER A 4 15.18 -5.00 -1.67
CA SER A 4 14.11 -5.41 -2.58
C SER A 4 13.31 -6.56 -1.96
N PRO A 5 12.27 -6.28 -1.15
CA PRO A 5 11.47 -7.33 -0.52
C PRO A 5 10.76 -8.23 -1.56
N LEU A 6 10.52 -7.72 -2.76
CA LEU A 6 9.99 -8.49 -3.89
C LEU A 6 10.90 -9.65 -4.33
N LEU A 7 12.15 -9.72 -3.87
CA LEU A 7 13.08 -10.82 -4.18
C LEU A 7 13.21 -11.86 -3.05
N VAL A 8 12.51 -11.69 -1.93
CA VAL A 8 12.56 -12.68 -0.84
C VAL A 8 11.83 -13.96 -1.27
N PRO A 9 12.27 -15.18 -0.90
CA PRO A 9 11.51 -16.40 -1.18
C PRO A 9 10.11 -16.39 -0.53
N ASP A 10 9.13 -17.05 -1.14
CA ASP A 10 7.76 -17.14 -0.60
C ASP A 10 7.72 -17.80 0.78
N THR A 11 8.67 -18.72 1.05
CA THR A 11 8.86 -19.36 2.35
C THR A 11 9.23 -18.39 3.47
N HIS A 12 9.54 -17.13 3.18
CA HIS A 12 9.76 -16.10 4.20
C HIS A 12 8.59 -15.12 4.32
N LEU A 13 7.60 -15.21 3.42
CA LEU A 13 6.45 -14.32 3.41
C LEU A 13 5.31 -14.80 4.32
N TYR A 14 5.15 -16.12 4.49
CA TYR A 14 3.98 -16.70 5.18
C TYR A 14 3.79 -16.25 6.63
N SER A 15 4.87 -15.86 7.32
CA SER A 15 4.84 -15.46 8.73
C SER A 15 4.81 -13.93 8.92
N LEU A 16 4.64 -13.16 7.84
CA LEU A 16 4.58 -11.70 7.94
C LEU A 16 3.25 -11.24 8.54
N PRO A 17 3.23 -10.09 9.23
CA PRO A 17 2.00 -9.55 9.81
C PRO A 17 1.01 -9.15 8.72
N LYS A 18 -0.25 -8.95 9.14
CA LYS A 18 -1.30 -8.33 8.31
C LYS A 18 -0.77 -7.05 7.67
N ALA A 19 -1.02 -6.89 6.37
CA ALA A 19 -0.49 -5.78 5.60
C ALA A 19 -1.61 -4.93 4.98
N TYR A 20 -1.43 -3.62 5.04
CA TYR A 20 -2.18 -2.66 4.23
C TYR A 20 -1.22 -2.11 3.16
N ILE A 21 -1.55 -2.33 1.89
CA ILE A 21 -0.77 -1.85 0.74
C ILE A 21 -1.62 -0.86 -0.03
N LEU A 22 -1.05 0.31 -0.27
CA LEU A 22 -1.65 1.35 -1.08
C LEU A 22 -0.83 1.52 -2.36
N THR A 23 -1.52 1.66 -3.49
CA THR A 23 -0.90 1.94 -4.79
C THR A 23 -1.65 3.06 -5.50
N CYS A 24 -0.96 3.78 -6.37
CA CYS A 24 -1.47 4.91 -7.15
C CYS A 24 -1.34 4.60 -8.64
N GLU A 25 -2.29 5.04 -9.46
CA GLU A 25 -2.25 4.79 -10.91
C GLU A 25 -1.07 5.48 -11.59
N TYR A 26 -0.77 6.73 -11.21
CA TYR A 26 0.34 7.51 -11.76
C TYR A 26 1.58 7.42 -10.86
N ASP A 27 2.06 6.19 -10.65
CA ASP A 27 3.24 5.90 -9.82
C ASP A 27 4.12 4.81 -10.47
N VAL A 28 5.42 5.07 -10.60
CA VAL A 28 6.38 4.11 -11.15
C VAL A 28 6.53 2.85 -10.28
N LEU A 29 6.15 2.92 -9.00
CA LEU A 29 6.18 1.78 -8.07
C LEU A 29 4.87 0.98 -8.07
N ARG A 30 3.87 1.38 -8.86
CA ARG A 30 2.53 0.79 -8.85
C ARG A 30 2.58 -0.73 -9.01
N ASP A 31 3.26 -1.19 -10.05
CA ASP A 31 3.26 -2.60 -10.43
C ASP A 31 4.03 -3.45 -9.41
N ASP A 32 5.18 -2.97 -8.92
CA ASP A 32 5.93 -3.62 -7.83
C ASP A 32 5.07 -3.77 -6.56
N GLY A 33 4.31 -2.73 -6.21
CA GLY A 33 3.37 -2.77 -5.09
C GLY A 33 2.25 -3.81 -5.28
N MET A 34 1.65 -3.86 -6.47
CA MET A 34 0.63 -4.86 -6.81
C MET A 34 1.20 -6.29 -6.82
N MET A 35 2.40 -6.48 -7.33
CA MET A 35 3.11 -7.77 -7.31
C MET A 35 3.38 -8.21 -5.87
N TYR A 36 3.85 -7.31 -5.02
CA TYR A 36 4.13 -7.64 -3.62
C TYR A 36 2.84 -8.00 -2.85
N ALA A 37 1.76 -7.24 -3.04
CA ALA A 37 0.46 -7.56 -2.45
C ALA A 37 -0.05 -8.94 -2.90
N THR A 38 0.10 -9.26 -4.18
CA THR A 38 -0.29 -10.57 -4.73
C THR A 38 0.52 -11.70 -4.11
N ARG A 39 1.85 -11.54 -4.00
CA ARG A 39 2.72 -12.54 -3.39
C ARG A 39 2.43 -12.77 -1.91
N LEU A 40 2.18 -11.71 -1.15
CA LEU A 40 1.80 -11.82 0.26
C LEU A 40 0.49 -12.61 0.43
N ARG A 41 -0.54 -12.31 -0.38
CA ARG A 41 -1.80 -13.08 -0.36
C ARG A 41 -1.58 -14.55 -0.70
N ALA A 42 -0.79 -14.83 -1.73
CA ALA A 42 -0.47 -16.20 -2.14
C ALA A 42 0.28 -16.97 -1.03
N ALA A 43 1.07 -16.27 -0.22
CA ALA A 43 1.76 -16.84 0.95
C ALA A 43 0.85 -16.97 2.19
N GLY A 44 -0.43 -16.60 2.11
CA GLY A 44 -1.39 -16.71 3.21
C GLY A 44 -1.45 -15.50 4.16
N VAL A 45 -0.76 -14.40 3.82
CA VAL A 45 -0.82 -13.16 4.61
C VAL A 45 -2.15 -12.46 4.34
N GLU A 46 -2.78 -11.95 5.40
CA GLU A 46 -3.96 -11.10 5.26
C GLU A 46 -3.55 -9.73 4.71
N VAL A 47 -4.00 -9.41 3.49
CA VAL A 47 -3.62 -8.17 2.79
C VAL A 47 -4.85 -7.39 2.33
N THR A 48 -4.99 -6.19 2.87
CA THR A 48 -5.84 -5.15 2.28
C THR A 48 -5.00 -4.38 1.26
N HIS A 49 -5.45 -4.35 0.00
CA HIS A 49 -4.79 -3.59 -1.07
C HIS A 49 -5.79 -2.60 -1.64
N GLU A 50 -5.45 -1.32 -1.58
CA GLU A 50 -6.24 -0.25 -2.18
C GLU A 50 -5.46 0.40 -3.32
N HIS A 51 -6.11 0.50 -4.47
CA HIS A 51 -5.59 1.18 -5.65
C HIS A 51 -6.36 2.47 -5.89
N TYR A 52 -5.63 3.55 -6.16
CA TYR A 52 -6.18 4.89 -6.37
C TYR A 52 -5.94 5.35 -7.82
N ASP A 53 -6.99 5.27 -8.64
CA ASP A 53 -6.97 5.53 -10.10
C ASP A 53 -6.54 6.97 -10.48
N THR A 54 -6.64 7.91 -9.54
CA THR A 54 -6.23 9.32 -9.72
C THR A 54 -5.06 9.71 -8.84
N GLY A 55 -4.51 8.75 -8.09
CA GLY A 55 -3.37 8.96 -7.20
C GLY A 55 -2.06 9.05 -7.95
N PHE A 56 -1.09 9.71 -7.34
CA PHE A 56 0.29 9.79 -7.80
C PHE A 56 1.26 9.45 -6.66
N HIS A 57 2.53 9.24 -6.99
CA HIS A 57 3.55 8.90 -6.01
C HIS A 57 3.62 9.93 -4.86
N GLY A 58 3.49 9.46 -3.62
CA GLY A 58 3.56 10.32 -2.43
C GLY A 58 2.30 11.14 -2.13
N ALA A 59 1.20 10.95 -2.87
CA ALA A 59 -0.05 11.71 -2.71
C ALA A 59 -0.54 11.79 -1.24
N LEU A 60 -0.36 10.74 -0.43
CA LEU A 60 -0.75 10.69 0.98
C LEU A 60 -0.13 11.83 1.84
N MET A 61 1.03 12.36 1.46
CA MET A 61 1.73 13.41 2.21
C MET A 61 1.12 14.81 2.02
N PHE A 62 0.21 14.96 1.05
CA PHE A 62 -0.30 16.24 0.59
C PHE A 62 -1.72 16.52 1.14
N THR A 63 -1.87 16.51 2.46
CA THR A 63 -3.14 16.76 3.19
C THR A 63 -3.22 18.13 3.85
N VAL A 64 -2.26 19.01 3.54
CA VAL A 64 -2.12 20.33 4.16
C VAL A 64 -1.91 21.40 3.10
N TRP A 65 -2.35 22.63 3.41
CA TRP A 65 -2.13 23.78 2.54
C TRP A 65 -0.63 24.04 2.34
N PRO A 66 -0.15 24.39 1.13
CA PRO A 66 -0.91 24.73 -0.08
C PRO A 66 -1.31 23.55 -0.97
N THR A 67 -0.99 22.32 -0.58
CA THR A 67 -1.10 21.11 -1.41
C THR A 67 -2.21 20.17 -0.94
N ASP A 68 -3.30 20.68 -0.39
CA ASP A 68 -4.36 19.86 0.22
C ASP A 68 -5.25 19.18 -0.84
N PHE A 69 -4.74 18.12 -1.46
CA PHE A 69 -5.43 17.44 -2.54
C PHE A 69 -6.57 16.55 -2.02
N LEU A 70 -7.68 16.55 -2.76
CA LEU A 70 -8.83 15.68 -2.43
C LEU A 70 -8.44 14.20 -2.38
N ILE A 71 -7.56 13.75 -3.29
CA ILE A 71 -7.10 12.37 -3.32
C ILE A 71 -6.30 12.02 -2.06
N ALA A 72 -5.45 12.93 -1.58
CA ALA A 72 -4.66 12.76 -0.35
C ALA A 72 -5.55 12.63 0.88
N ARG A 73 -6.60 13.46 0.98
CA ARG A 73 -7.60 13.38 2.06
C ARG A 73 -8.34 12.04 2.05
N ARG A 74 -8.78 11.59 0.87
CA ARG A 74 -9.46 10.29 0.70
C ARG A 74 -8.54 9.14 1.11
N MET A 75 -7.31 9.12 0.62
CA MET A 75 -6.31 8.09 0.95
C MET A 75 -6.04 8.05 2.46
N THR A 76 -5.84 9.21 3.08
CA THR A 76 -5.60 9.32 4.53
C THR A 76 -6.81 8.85 5.34
N ALA A 77 -8.03 9.22 4.93
CA ALA A 77 -9.24 8.78 5.61
C ALA A 77 -9.42 7.26 5.56
N ASN A 78 -9.19 6.64 4.40
CA ASN A 78 -9.26 5.19 4.23
C ASN A 78 -8.18 4.47 5.05
N TYR A 79 -6.94 4.97 5.01
CA TYR A 79 -5.85 4.43 5.82
C TYR A 79 -6.15 4.50 7.32
N ILE A 80 -6.61 5.65 7.83
CA ILE A 80 -6.99 5.83 9.23
C ILE A 80 -8.17 4.90 9.60
N LYS A 81 -9.16 4.76 8.72
CA LYS A 81 -10.28 3.84 8.94
C LYS A 81 -9.76 2.41 9.10
N TRP A 82 -8.91 1.95 8.19
CA TRP A 82 -8.33 0.62 8.25
C TRP A 82 -7.55 0.39 9.56
N LEU A 83 -6.75 1.36 9.99
CA LEU A 83 -6.03 1.28 11.27
C LEU A 83 -6.98 1.11 12.45
N LYS A 84 -8.07 1.91 12.52
CA LYS A 84 -9.07 1.81 13.60
C LYS A 84 -9.79 0.46 13.66
N GLU A 85 -9.86 -0.25 12.54
CA GLU A 85 -10.52 -1.55 12.44
C GLU A 85 -9.54 -2.72 12.72
N ASN A 86 -8.23 -2.47 12.69
CA ASN A 86 -7.19 -3.51 12.72
C ASN A 86 -6.14 -3.34 13.83
N LEU A 87 -6.25 -2.29 14.66
CA LEU A 87 -5.45 -2.03 15.87
C LEU A 87 -6.39 -1.82 17.06
#